data_AF-A0A0K2RIG2-F1
#
_entry.id   AF-A0A0K2RIG2-F1
#
_cell.length_a   1.000
_cell.length_b   1.000
_cell.length_c   1.000
_cell.angle_alpha   90.00
_cell.angle_beta   90.00
_cell.angle_gamma   90.00
#
_symmetry.space_group_name_H-M   'P 1'
#
loop_
_entity.id
_entity.type
_entity.pdbx_description
1 polymer ?
#
loop_
_entity_poly.entity_id
_entity_poly.type
_entity_poly.pdbx_seq_one_letter_code
_entity_poly.pdbx_strand_id
1 'polypeptide(L)'
;MVPGIRFGVKRGSYFHLTEFFGPVLGVMTASTLEEAIAIQNEIEYGLTAGLHSLDSGEMGVWLETIQAGNLYVNRGITGAIVQRQPFGGWKKSAVGAGTKAGGPNYLVGLGSWLPTEPRAKRGATLKGAAASILAAAKAAGSLVEASEAEALQKALFSDAEAWATEFGTRKDVSGLSAERNVFRYRPSP
;
A
#
# COMPACT_ATOMS: atom_id res chain seq x y z
N MET A 1 29.74 1.96 -20.47
CA MET A 1 29.21 3.31 -20.18
C MET A 1 29.72 3.76 -18.82
N VAL A 2 30.09 5.04 -18.68
CA VAL A 2 30.40 5.65 -17.38
C VAL A 2 29.13 6.27 -16.77
N PRO A 3 28.99 6.32 -15.44
CA PRO A 3 27.85 6.95 -14.79
C PRO A 3 27.84 8.47 -15.03
N GLY A 4 26.64 9.05 -15.15
CA GLY A 4 26.45 10.48 -15.35
C GLY A 4 25.43 11.10 -14.40
N ILE A 5 25.66 12.35 -14.00
CA ILE A 5 24.75 13.13 -13.15
C ILE A 5 24.30 14.38 -13.90
N ARG A 6 22.97 14.58 -13.99
CA ARG A 6 22.35 15.78 -14.56
C ARG A 6 21.81 16.66 -13.45
N PHE A 7 22.45 17.80 -13.22
CA PHE A 7 21.97 18.81 -12.28
C PHE A 7 20.88 19.69 -12.89
N GLY A 8 19.95 20.19 -12.06
CA GLY A 8 18.93 21.15 -12.47
C GLY A 8 17.82 20.55 -13.33
N VAL A 9 17.53 19.25 -13.17
CA VAL A 9 16.37 18.62 -13.82
C VAL A 9 15.10 19.37 -13.40
N LYS A 10 14.29 19.77 -14.38
CA LYS A 10 13.07 20.53 -14.14
C LYS A 10 11.87 19.61 -13.99
N ARG A 11 10.96 19.97 -13.08
CA ARG A 11 9.64 19.33 -12.93
C ARG A 11 8.92 19.33 -14.28
N GLY A 12 8.29 18.21 -14.62
CA GLY A 12 7.62 18.00 -15.91
C GLY A 12 8.54 17.83 -17.14
N SER A 13 9.86 17.94 -16.99
CA SER A 13 10.78 17.72 -18.11
C SER A 13 10.85 16.25 -18.53
N TYR A 14 11.33 15.99 -19.75
CA TYR A 14 11.54 14.62 -20.25
C TYR A 14 12.37 13.76 -19.27
N PHE A 15 13.41 14.33 -18.66
CA PHE A 15 14.25 13.57 -17.72
C PHE A 15 13.51 13.22 -16.42
N HIS A 16 12.55 14.04 -15.99
CA HIS A 16 11.72 13.76 -14.82
C HIS A 16 10.68 12.66 -15.10
N LEU A 17 10.10 12.64 -16.29
CA LEU A 17 8.95 11.79 -16.63
C LEU A 17 9.31 10.50 -17.37
N THR A 18 10.59 10.24 -17.65
CA THR A 18 11.05 9.08 -18.44
C THR A 18 12.06 8.24 -17.68
N GLU A 19 11.82 6.93 -17.66
CA GLU A 19 12.75 5.94 -17.15
C GLU A 19 13.78 5.56 -18.23
N PHE A 20 15.06 5.80 -17.97
CA PHE A 20 16.15 5.53 -18.93
C PHE A 20 16.82 4.16 -18.76
N PHE A 21 16.56 3.46 -17.65
CA PHE A 21 17.10 2.13 -17.35
C PHE A 21 18.63 2.01 -17.55
N GLY A 22 19.37 3.06 -17.17
CA GLY A 22 20.82 3.16 -17.35
C GLY A 22 21.49 3.94 -16.23
N PRO A 23 22.84 4.09 -16.27
CA PRO A 23 23.62 4.69 -15.18
C PRO A 23 23.56 6.23 -15.22
N VAL A 24 22.35 6.80 -15.18
CA VAL A 24 22.11 8.24 -15.19
C VAL A 24 21.29 8.66 -13.98
N LEU A 25 21.71 9.72 -13.29
CA LEU A 25 21.03 10.30 -12.13
C LEU A 25 20.60 11.74 -12.43
N GLY A 26 19.35 12.08 -12.15
CA GLY A 26 18.85 13.45 -12.21
C GLY A 26 18.76 14.06 -10.82
N VAL A 27 19.27 15.29 -10.67
CA VAL A 27 19.13 16.08 -9.44
C VAL A 27 18.12 17.19 -9.69
N MET A 28 17.07 17.18 -8.87
CA MET A 28 16.01 18.18 -8.83
C MET A 28 16.09 18.92 -7.50
N THR A 29 15.63 20.17 -7.47
CA THR A 29 15.56 20.98 -6.25
C THR A 29 14.11 21.36 -5.99
N ALA A 30 13.69 21.24 -4.74
CA ALA A 30 12.40 21.70 -4.23
C ALA A 30 12.66 22.61 -3.03
N SER A 31 11.78 23.57 -2.80
CA SER A 31 11.90 24.55 -1.71
C SER A 31 11.34 24.01 -0.39
N THR A 32 10.49 22.98 -0.46
CA THR A 32 9.81 22.35 0.68
C THR A 32 9.72 20.83 0.48
N LEU A 33 9.49 20.10 1.57
CA LEU A 33 9.24 18.67 1.52
C LEU A 33 7.96 18.35 0.73
N GLU A 34 6.91 19.16 0.92
CA GLU A 34 5.62 19.00 0.24
C GLU A 34 5.78 19.15 -1.27
N GLU A 35 6.59 20.11 -1.73
CA GLU A 35 6.93 20.26 -3.14
C GLU A 35 7.73 19.05 -3.65
N ALA A 36 8.71 18.55 -2.89
CA ALA A 36 9.49 17.37 -3.26
C ALA A 36 8.60 16.12 -3.41
N ILE A 37 7.65 15.92 -2.48
CA ILE A 37 6.67 14.84 -2.53
C ILE A 37 5.74 15.01 -3.75
N ALA A 38 5.29 16.23 -4.02
CA ALA A 38 4.44 16.51 -5.19
C ALA A 38 5.18 16.21 -6.50
N ILE A 39 6.46 16.57 -6.62
CA ILE A 39 7.32 16.21 -7.75
C ILE A 39 7.40 14.68 -7.88
N GLN A 40 7.73 13.98 -6.79
CA GLN A 40 7.88 12.52 -6.82
C GLN A 40 6.57 11.80 -7.16
N ASN A 41 5.43 12.33 -6.74
CA ASN A 41 4.12 11.75 -6.99
C ASN A 41 3.58 12.04 -8.41
N GLU A 42 4.12 13.02 -9.13
CA GLU A 42 3.65 13.41 -10.47
C GLU A 42 4.02 12.40 -11.55
N ILE A 43 5.04 11.56 -11.31
CA ILE A 43 5.38 10.49 -12.25
C ILE A 43 4.28 9.42 -12.28
N GLU A 44 4.09 8.81 -13.45
CA GLU A 44 3.09 7.76 -13.67
C GLU A 44 3.46 6.41 -13.03
N TYR A 45 4.61 6.35 -12.36
CA TYR A 45 5.16 5.18 -11.70
C TYR A 45 5.15 5.36 -10.17
N GLY A 46 5.27 4.26 -9.45
CA GLY A 46 5.35 4.28 -7.99
C GLY A 46 5.88 2.96 -7.47
N LEU A 47 7.09 2.60 -7.89
CA LEU A 47 7.74 1.34 -7.52
C LEU A 47 8.47 1.46 -6.18
N THR A 48 9.53 2.27 -6.15
CA THR A 48 10.34 2.51 -4.95
C THR A 48 10.47 4.01 -4.69
N ALA A 49 10.55 4.39 -3.42
CA ALA A 49 10.78 5.76 -2.99
C ALA A 49 11.67 5.77 -1.74
N GLY A 50 12.54 6.78 -1.64
CA GLY A 50 13.46 6.95 -0.52
C GLY A 50 13.34 8.34 0.09
N LEU A 51 13.45 8.42 1.41
CA LEU A 51 13.65 9.67 2.16
C LEU A 51 14.93 9.56 2.98
N HIS A 52 15.77 10.60 2.94
CA HIS A 52 16.84 10.78 3.91
C HIS A 52 16.51 12.00 4.78
N SER A 53 16.10 11.75 6.01
CA SER A 53 15.79 12.78 7.02
C SER A 53 15.90 12.18 8.42
N LEU A 54 16.35 12.99 9.38
CA LEU A 54 16.34 12.65 10.81
C LEU A 54 15.17 13.30 11.55
N ASP A 55 14.38 14.13 10.87
CA ASP A 55 13.21 14.77 11.44
C ASP A 55 12.00 13.84 11.38
N SER A 56 11.44 13.51 12.55
CA SER A 56 10.31 12.58 12.64
C SER A 56 9.01 13.14 12.05
N GLY A 57 8.85 14.48 12.02
CA GLY A 57 7.72 15.16 11.40
C GLY A 57 7.75 15.00 9.89
N GLU A 58 8.91 15.27 9.28
CA GLU A 58 9.15 15.05 7.84
C GLU A 58 8.94 13.59 7.46
N MET A 59 9.49 12.65 8.24
CA MET A 59 9.27 11.22 8.04
C MET A 59 7.79 10.85 8.09
N GLY A 60 7.04 11.41 9.05
CA GLY A 60 5.60 11.20 9.19
C GLY A 60 4.81 11.70 7.98
N VAL A 61 5.07 12.94 7.56
CA VAL A 61 4.44 13.55 6.37
C VAL A 61 4.72 12.70 5.14
N TRP A 62 5.99 12.36 4.91
CA TRP A 62 6.40 11.58 3.74
C TRP A 62 5.76 10.19 3.73
N LEU A 63 5.82 9.46 4.86
CA LEU A 63 5.25 8.10 4.95
C LEU A 63 3.73 8.06 4.71
N GLU A 64 3.00 9.13 5.01
CA GLU A 64 1.55 9.16 4.81
C GLU A 64 1.12 9.67 3.44
N THR A 65 1.96 10.45 2.76
CA THR A 65 1.59 11.13 1.51
C THR A 65 2.31 10.60 0.26
N ILE A 66 3.42 9.88 0.43
CA ILE A 66 4.18 9.39 -0.72
C ILE A 66 3.47 8.27 -1.47
N GLN A 67 3.60 8.31 -2.79
CA GLN A 67 2.92 7.39 -3.69
C GLN A 67 3.86 6.35 -4.31
N ALA A 68 4.30 5.37 -3.51
CA ALA A 68 5.05 4.22 -4.01
C ALA A 68 4.78 2.94 -3.20
N GLY A 69 5.02 1.79 -3.83
CA GLY A 69 4.82 0.49 -3.20
C GLY A 69 5.89 0.11 -2.18
N ASN A 70 7.16 0.49 -2.40
CA ASN A 70 8.27 0.20 -1.49
C ASN A 70 8.92 1.50 -0.99
N LEU A 71 8.85 1.72 0.32
CA LEU A 71 9.32 2.95 0.97
C LEU A 71 10.56 2.63 1.82
N TYR A 72 11.59 3.45 1.68
CA TYR A 72 12.85 3.31 2.40
C TYR A 72 13.20 4.63 3.08
N VAL A 73 13.58 4.59 4.35
CA VAL A 73 14.03 5.77 5.07
C VAL A 73 15.47 5.57 5.54
N ASN A 74 16.33 6.54 5.29
CA ASN A 74 17.74 6.57 5.68
C ASN A 74 18.56 5.36 5.19
N ARG A 75 18.23 4.83 4.01
CA ARG A 75 18.96 3.77 3.32
C ARG A 75 18.71 3.80 1.81
N GLY A 76 19.47 2.99 1.06
CA GLY A 76 19.23 2.79 -0.37
C GLY A 76 17.87 2.12 -0.67
N ILE A 77 17.33 2.42 -1.85
CA ILE A 77 15.99 2.00 -2.32
C ILE A 77 15.98 0.68 -3.12
N THR A 78 17.15 0.05 -3.28
CA THR A 78 17.34 -1.20 -4.02
C THR A 78 17.66 -2.36 -3.07
N GLY A 79 17.72 -3.58 -3.60
CA GLY A 79 18.08 -4.77 -2.82
C GLY A 79 16.99 -5.20 -1.85
N ALA A 80 15.73 -5.18 -2.29
CA ALA A 80 14.61 -5.71 -1.52
C ALA A 80 14.82 -7.19 -1.23
N ILE A 81 14.70 -7.58 0.04
CA ILE A 81 14.84 -8.95 0.52
C ILE A 81 13.45 -9.55 0.69
N VAL A 82 13.26 -10.77 0.19
CA VAL A 82 12.00 -11.54 0.32
C VAL A 82 11.51 -11.52 1.77
N GLN A 83 10.20 -11.35 1.96
CA GLN A 83 9.50 -11.25 3.24
C GLN A 83 9.83 -10.01 4.10
N ARG A 84 11.07 -9.48 4.05
CA ARG A 84 11.43 -8.23 4.73
C ARG A 84 10.84 -7.02 4.01
N GLN A 85 11.08 -6.90 2.70
CA GLN A 85 10.51 -5.86 1.86
C GLN A 85 9.79 -6.48 0.66
N PRO A 86 8.60 -7.08 0.84
CA PRO A 86 7.79 -7.56 -0.28
C PRO A 86 7.71 -6.52 -1.40
N PHE A 87 8.04 -6.94 -2.62
CA PHE A 87 8.39 -6.02 -3.69
C PHE A 87 7.28 -5.92 -4.72
N GLY A 88 6.94 -4.68 -5.08
CA GLY A 88 5.90 -4.37 -6.06
C GLY A 88 5.43 -2.93 -5.91
N GLY A 89 5.14 -2.29 -7.04
CA GLY A 89 4.70 -0.90 -7.09
C GLY A 89 3.20 -0.75 -7.27
N TRP A 90 2.79 0.47 -7.55
CA TRP A 90 1.45 0.81 -8.02
C TRP A 90 1.51 1.79 -9.21
N LYS A 91 0.37 2.30 -9.68
CA LYS A 91 0.25 3.04 -10.96
C LYS A 91 0.78 2.18 -12.12
N LYS A 92 1.51 2.75 -13.08
CA LYS A 92 2.12 2.00 -14.20
C LYS A 92 3.26 1.07 -13.79
N SER A 93 3.65 1.02 -12.51
CA SER A 93 4.63 0.06 -12.00
C SER A 93 4.06 -1.33 -11.71
N ALA A 94 2.75 -1.54 -11.89
CA ALA A 94 2.11 -2.84 -11.72
C ALA A 94 0.96 -3.04 -12.73
N VAL A 95 0.70 -4.28 -13.09
CA VAL A 95 -0.46 -4.70 -13.89
C VAL A 95 -1.20 -5.79 -13.11
N GLY A 96 -2.54 -5.71 -13.04
CA GLY A 96 -3.39 -6.67 -12.33
C GLY A 96 -3.61 -6.33 -10.86
N ALA A 97 -3.90 -7.35 -10.04
CA ALA A 97 -4.31 -7.18 -8.64
C ALA A 97 -3.24 -6.60 -7.70
N GLY A 98 -2.00 -6.43 -8.17
CA GLY A 98 -0.96 -5.68 -7.44
C GLY A 98 -0.41 -6.37 -6.19
N THR A 99 -0.46 -7.71 -6.11
CA THR A 99 0.17 -8.45 -5.00
C THR A 99 1.70 -8.32 -5.09
N LYS A 100 2.36 -8.22 -3.93
CA LYS A 100 3.82 -8.05 -3.86
C LYS A 100 4.53 -9.40 -3.92
N ALA A 101 5.50 -9.52 -4.82
CA ALA A 101 6.38 -10.68 -4.88
C ALA A 101 7.17 -10.81 -3.56
N GLY A 102 7.31 -12.04 -3.07
CA GLY A 102 7.89 -12.30 -1.75
C GLY A 102 7.06 -11.80 -0.56
N GLY A 103 5.81 -11.40 -0.80
CA GLY A 103 4.82 -11.04 0.22
C GLY A 103 3.81 -12.16 0.48
N PRO A 104 2.98 -12.01 1.54
CA PRO A 104 2.08 -13.07 1.98
C PRO A 104 0.99 -13.42 0.96
N ASN A 105 0.60 -12.46 0.10
CA ASN A 105 -0.55 -12.61 -0.79
C ASN A 105 -0.18 -12.95 -2.24
N TYR A 106 1.10 -13.17 -2.56
CA TYR A 106 1.51 -13.34 -3.96
C TYR A 106 0.80 -14.51 -4.66
N LEU A 107 0.60 -15.60 -3.93
CA LEU A 107 -0.04 -16.81 -4.44
C LEU A 107 -1.57 -16.73 -4.46
N VAL A 108 -2.18 -15.74 -3.81
CA VAL A 108 -3.65 -15.60 -3.68
C VAL A 108 -4.32 -15.48 -5.04
N GLY A 109 -3.67 -14.83 -6.00
CA GLY A 109 -4.18 -14.67 -7.37
C GLY A 109 -3.88 -15.85 -8.30
N LEU A 110 -3.15 -16.87 -7.85
CA LEU A 110 -2.74 -18.03 -8.67
C LEU A 110 -3.70 -19.21 -8.49
N GLY A 111 -5.00 -18.93 -8.41
CA GLY A 111 -6.04 -19.93 -8.19
C GLY A 111 -7.43 -19.30 -8.10
N SER A 112 -8.38 -20.07 -7.59
CA SER A 112 -9.74 -19.61 -7.32
C SER A 112 -10.08 -19.73 -5.84
N TRP A 113 -11.02 -18.91 -5.39
CA TRP A 113 -11.52 -18.89 -4.02
C TRP A 113 -12.99 -19.29 -4.04
N LEU A 114 -13.35 -20.21 -3.14
CA LEU A 114 -14.74 -20.58 -2.89
C LEU A 114 -15.13 -20.09 -1.50
N PRO A 115 -16.35 -19.54 -1.33
CA PRO A 115 -16.89 -19.25 -0.02
C PRO A 115 -16.88 -20.51 0.86
N THR A 116 -16.58 -20.32 2.13
CA THR A 116 -16.68 -21.37 3.16
C THR A 116 -17.51 -20.85 4.32
N GLU A 117 -18.01 -21.75 5.16
CA GLU A 117 -18.75 -21.35 6.35
C GLU A 117 -17.89 -20.41 7.23
N PRO A 118 -18.43 -19.26 7.68
CA PRO A 118 -17.67 -18.27 8.43
C PRO A 118 -17.06 -18.85 9.71
N ARG A 119 -15.80 -18.50 10.00
CA ARG A 119 -15.12 -18.86 11.27
C ARG A 119 -15.47 -17.96 12.45
N ALA A 120 -16.21 -16.87 12.21
CA ALA A 120 -16.51 -15.87 13.22
C ALA A 120 -17.15 -16.51 14.46
N LYS A 121 -16.59 -16.23 15.64
CA LYS A 121 -17.14 -16.70 16.92
C LYS A 121 -18.56 -16.13 17.09
N ARG A 122 -19.52 -16.99 17.42
CA ARG A 122 -20.88 -16.57 17.85
C ARG A 122 -20.75 -15.52 18.96
N GLY A 123 -21.32 -14.33 18.74
CA GLY A 123 -21.35 -13.23 19.72
C GLY A 123 -20.45 -12.04 19.44
N ALA A 124 -19.68 -12.01 18.34
CA ALA A 124 -18.99 -10.80 17.91
C ALA A 124 -19.98 -9.68 17.59
N THR A 125 -19.62 -8.41 17.88
CA THR A 125 -20.45 -7.24 17.58
C THR A 125 -19.76 -6.37 16.52
N LEU A 126 -20.46 -6.10 15.42
CA LEU A 126 -20.00 -5.15 14.41
C LEU A 126 -19.97 -3.73 14.99
N LYS A 127 -19.04 -2.91 14.52
CA LYS A 127 -18.88 -1.51 14.92
C LYS A 127 -18.75 -0.62 13.69
N GLY A 128 -18.99 0.69 13.89
CA GLY A 128 -18.80 1.70 12.85
C GLY A 128 -19.62 1.43 11.59
N ALA A 129 -19.03 1.68 10.43
CA ALA A 129 -19.70 1.57 9.13
C ALA A 129 -20.33 0.19 8.89
N ALA A 130 -19.67 -0.91 9.29
CA ALA A 130 -20.21 -2.26 9.12
C ALA A 130 -21.53 -2.45 9.89
N ALA A 131 -21.64 -1.90 11.11
CA ALA A 131 -22.87 -1.94 11.89
C ALA A 131 -23.98 -1.11 11.23
N SER A 132 -23.64 0.08 10.73
CA SER A 132 -24.59 0.96 10.04
C SER A 132 -25.12 0.34 8.74
N ILE A 133 -24.25 -0.30 7.94
CA ILE A 133 -24.62 -1.00 6.71
C ILE A 133 -25.59 -2.14 7.01
N LEU A 134 -25.28 -2.98 8.02
CA LEU A 134 -26.16 -4.09 8.39
C LEU A 134 -27.52 -3.60 8.91
N ALA A 135 -27.53 -2.53 9.71
CA ALA A 135 -28.77 -1.94 10.21
C ALA A 135 -29.64 -1.39 9.07
N ALA A 136 -29.03 -0.70 8.11
CA ALA A 136 -29.73 -0.19 6.93
C ALA A 136 -30.31 -1.33 6.09
N ALA A 137 -29.56 -2.40 5.85
CA ALA A 137 -30.04 -3.56 5.11
C ALA A 137 -31.22 -4.25 5.81
N LYS A 138 -31.18 -4.38 7.15
CA LYS A 138 -32.31 -4.93 7.92
C LYS A 138 -33.54 -4.02 7.93
N ALA A 139 -33.32 -2.70 7.90
CA ALA A 139 -34.40 -1.72 7.85
C ALA A 139 -35.03 -1.57 6.45
N ALA A 140 -34.35 -2.04 5.40
CA ALA A 140 -34.82 -1.96 4.02
C ALA A 140 -36.06 -2.85 3.74
N GLY A 141 -36.45 -3.71 4.68
CA GLY A 141 -37.68 -4.48 4.61
C GLY A 141 -37.72 -5.37 3.37
N SER A 142 -38.79 -5.26 2.57
CA SER A 142 -38.96 -6.05 1.33
C SER A 142 -38.00 -5.68 0.19
N LEU A 143 -37.14 -4.67 0.37
CA LEU A 143 -36.13 -4.32 -0.64
C LEU A 143 -34.89 -5.21 -0.57
N VAL A 144 -34.70 -5.96 0.52
CA VAL A 144 -33.58 -6.89 0.72
C VAL A 144 -34.14 -8.20 1.23
N GLU A 145 -33.89 -9.28 0.51
CA GLU A 145 -34.37 -10.60 0.93
C GLU A 145 -33.70 -11.04 2.23
N ALA A 146 -34.40 -11.83 3.04
CA ALA A 146 -33.87 -12.29 4.33
C ALA A 146 -32.54 -13.06 4.18
N SER A 147 -32.41 -13.86 3.10
CA SER A 147 -31.18 -14.59 2.77
C SER A 147 -30.03 -13.66 2.38
N GLU A 148 -30.30 -12.54 1.70
CA GLU A 148 -29.29 -11.54 1.33
C GLU A 148 -28.80 -10.78 2.56
N ALA A 149 -29.71 -10.41 3.46
CA ALA A 149 -29.37 -9.78 4.73
C ALA A 149 -28.50 -10.71 5.60
N GLU A 150 -28.77 -12.01 5.59
CA GLU A 150 -27.95 -13.02 6.28
C GLU A 150 -26.55 -13.14 5.64
N ALA A 151 -26.48 -13.23 4.31
CA ALA A 151 -25.21 -13.30 3.58
C ALA A 151 -24.35 -12.04 3.81
N LEU A 152 -24.97 -10.85 3.77
CA LEU A 152 -24.32 -9.59 4.09
C LEU A 152 -23.80 -9.57 5.53
N GLN A 153 -24.60 -10.04 6.49
CA GLN A 153 -24.16 -10.16 7.88
C GLN A 153 -22.89 -11.02 7.98
N LYS A 154 -22.87 -12.19 7.33
CA LYS A 154 -21.71 -13.09 7.32
C LYS A 154 -20.48 -12.42 6.71
N ALA A 155 -20.64 -11.74 5.57
CA ALA A 155 -19.55 -11.02 4.90
C ALA A 155 -18.97 -9.91 5.80
N LEU A 156 -19.82 -9.07 6.40
CA LEU A 156 -19.38 -7.98 7.27
C LEU A 156 -18.62 -8.46 8.51
N PHE A 157 -18.99 -9.62 9.06
CA PHE A 157 -18.22 -10.24 10.15
C PHE A 157 -16.86 -10.77 9.68
N SER A 158 -16.80 -11.39 8.50
CA SER A 158 -15.54 -11.82 7.89
C SER A 158 -14.62 -10.63 7.63
N ASP A 159 -15.15 -9.53 7.10
CA ASP A 159 -14.40 -8.30 6.84
C ASP A 159 -13.88 -7.68 8.14
N ALA A 160 -14.72 -7.63 9.18
CA ALA A 160 -14.32 -7.11 10.49
C ALA A 160 -13.18 -7.93 11.11
N GLU A 161 -13.22 -9.26 10.99
CA GLU A 161 -12.16 -10.15 11.46
C GLU A 161 -10.87 -9.98 10.65
N ALA A 162 -10.97 -9.96 9.31
CA ALA A 162 -9.83 -9.78 8.43
C ALA A 162 -9.18 -8.39 8.61
N TRP A 163 -9.98 -7.35 8.86
CA TRP A 163 -9.46 -6.02 9.18
C TRP A 163 -8.72 -6.00 10.52
N ALA A 164 -9.28 -6.63 11.55
CA ALA A 164 -8.68 -6.66 12.88
C ALA A 164 -7.35 -7.45 12.93
N THR A 165 -7.17 -8.44 12.05
CA THR A 165 -6.05 -9.40 12.13
C THR A 165 -5.02 -9.27 11.00
N GLU A 166 -5.42 -8.73 9.85
CA GLU A 166 -4.57 -8.63 8.66
C GLU A 166 -4.56 -7.19 8.12
N PHE A 167 -5.65 -6.74 7.52
CA PHE A 167 -5.65 -5.54 6.67
C PHE A 167 -5.51 -4.21 7.44
N GLY A 168 -6.04 -4.14 8.66
CA GLY A 168 -5.96 -2.96 9.53
C GLY A 168 -4.70 -2.91 10.39
N THR A 169 -3.79 -3.89 10.25
CA THR A 169 -2.59 -4.01 11.08
C THR A 169 -1.31 -3.66 10.32
N ARG A 170 -0.30 -3.16 11.04
CA ARG A 170 1.06 -2.94 10.53
C ARG A 170 1.94 -4.05 11.08
N LYS A 171 2.57 -4.84 10.21
CA LYS A 171 3.33 -6.05 10.61
C LYS A 171 4.81 -5.91 10.28
N ASP A 172 5.67 -6.09 11.28
CA ASP A 172 7.10 -6.32 11.06
C ASP A 172 7.42 -7.76 11.40
N VAL A 173 7.48 -8.60 10.37
CA VAL A 173 7.76 -10.04 10.52
C VAL A 173 9.26 -10.32 10.61
N SER A 174 10.11 -9.33 10.35
CA SER A 174 11.56 -9.50 10.34
C SER A 174 12.17 -9.40 11.74
N GLY A 175 11.60 -8.54 12.60
CA GLY A 175 12.01 -8.38 14.00
C GLY A 175 13.48 -7.97 14.17
N LEU A 176 14.09 -7.31 13.18
CA LEU A 176 15.50 -6.92 13.23
C LEU A 176 15.69 -5.72 14.16
N SER A 177 16.79 -5.72 14.93
CA SER A 177 17.12 -4.62 15.84
C SER A 177 17.58 -3.35 15.12
N ALA A 178 18.28 -3.51 14.00
CA ALA A 178 18.89 -2.41 13.24
C ALA A 178 17.98 -1.83 12.15
N GLU A 179 16.86 -2.50 11.82
CA GLU A 179 15.98 -2.08 10.73
C GLU A 179 14.54 -2.53 10.98
N ARG A 180 13.61 -1.57 10.96
CA ARG A 180 12.18 -1.85 11.01
C ARG A 180 11.62 -2.06 9.61
N ASN A 181 11.00 -3.21 9.38
CA ASN A 181 10.47 -3.61 8.08
C ASN A 181 8.96 -3.81 8.17
N VAL A 182 8.22 -2.72 7.95
CA VAL A 182 6.78 -2.71 8.15
C VAL A 182 6.03 -3.00 6.85
N PHE A 183 5.27 -4.09 6.84
CA PHE A 183 4.24 -4.37 5.86
C PHE A 183 2.89 -3.81 6.32
N ARG A 184 2.18 -3.12 5.43
CA ARG A 184 0.85 -2.54 5.69
C ARG A 184 0.03 -2.46 4.42
N TYR A 185 -1.29 -2.41 4.57
CA TYR A 185 -2.23 -2.16 3.49
C TYR A 185 -2.62 -0.67 3.47
N ARG A 186 -2.86 -0.13 2.28
CA ARG A 186 -3.41 1.21 2.07
C ARG A 186 -4.68 1.07 1.24
N PRO A 187 -5.65 1.99 1.39
CA PRO A 187 -6.78 2.06 0.48
C PRO A 187 -6.28 2.13 -0.97
N SER A 188 -6.95 1.41 -1.87
CA SER A 188 -6.71 1.62 -3.30
C SER A 188 -7.02 3.09 -3.63
N PRO A 189 -6.17 3.77 -4.42
CA PRO A 189 -6.52 5.05 -5.03
C PRO A 189 -7.78 4.94 -5.90
#